data_AF-A0A969CCH5-F1
#
_entry.id   AF-A0A969CCH5-F1
#
_cell.length_a   1.000
_cell.length_b   1.000
_cell.length_c   1.000
_cell.angle_alpha   90.00
_cell.angle_beta   90.00
_cell.angle_gamma   90.00
#
_symmetry.space_group_name_H-M   'P 1'
#
loop_
_entity.id
_entity.type
_entity.pdbx_description
1 polymer ?
#
loop_
_entity_poly.entity_id
_entity_poly.type
_entity_poly.pdbx_seq_one_letter_code
_entity_poly.pdbx_strand_id
1 'polypeptide(L)'
;MKNAGAAEFDVVHVNSEFFDQVSDHDPLVSRFTIAKPTVSIAPGITPNETGPVSGTFNLTRTGNLTKSLTVNYTLAGTATVNTDYTDSSSGTVTFAANSATATVTLPVTDDSAIDPNETIIAAITPSANYDIITGSGTGQLTIADNDSAGVTVLITMA
;
A
#
# COMPACT_ATOMS: atom_id res chain seq x y z
N MET A 1 31.15 -11.34 10.57
CA MET A 1 29.69 -11.46 10.41
C MET A 1 29.05 -10.75 11.59
N LYS A 2 28.46 -9.56 11.39
CA LYS A 2 27.82 -8.78 12.46
C LYS A 2 26.38 -9.27 12.59
N ASN A 3 26.07 -9.99 13.67
CA ASN A 3 24.69 -10.29 14.03
C ASN A 3 24.00 -8.97 14.40
N ALA A 4 22.91 -8.67 13.70
CA ALA A 4 22.02 -7.57 14.02
C ALA A 4 21.35 -7.86 15.37
N GLY A 5 21.63 -7.03 16.37
CA GLY A 5 20.97 -7.08 17.66
C GLY A 5 19.47 -6.82 17.48
N ALA A 6 18.66 -7.82 17.78
CA ALA A 6 17.31 -7.55 18.22
C ALA A 6 17.41 -6.66 19.47
N ALA A 7 16.61 -5.60 19.53
CA ALA A 7 16.47 -4.86 20.78
C ALA A 7 15.77 -5.78 21.79
N GLU A 8 16.56 -6.49 22.59
CA GLU A 8 16.09 -7.13 23.81
C GLU A 8 15.75 -5.99 24.78
N PHE A 9 14.46 -5.75 24.98
CA PHE A 9 14.03 -4.95 26.12
C PHE A 9 14.04 -5.90 27.31
N ASP A 10 15.05 -5.74 28.16
CA ASP A 10 15.07 -6.38 29.48
C ASP A 10 13.95 -5.76 30.31
N VAL A 11 12.82 -6.48 30.42
CA VAL A 11 11.82 -6.16 31.42
C VAL A 11 12.44 -6.60 32.74
N VAL A 12 13.15 -5.68 33.38
CA VAL A 12 13.63 -5.87 34.74
C VAL A 12 12.38 -6.02 35.62
N HIS A 13 12.08 -7.25 36.00
CA HIS A 13 11.18 -7.50 37.11
C HIS A 13 11.94 -7.12 38.37
N VAL A 14 11.71 -5.92 38.87
CA VAL A 14 12.13 -5.57 40.23
C VAL A 14 11.18 -6.29 41.16
N ASN A 15 11.57 -7.50 41.59
CA ASN A 15 10.92 -8.11 42.73
C ASN A 15 11.31 -7.25 43.94
N SER A 16 10.36 -6.49 44.48
CA SER A 16 10.56 -5.73 45.73
C SER A 16 10.72 -6.62 46.96
N GLU A 17 10.54 -7.94 46.81
CA GLU A 17 10.47 -8.90 47.91
C GLU A 17 11.88 -9.35 48.37
N PHE A 18 12.65 -8.45 48.97
CA PHE A 18 13.78 -8.86 49.81
C PHE A 18 13.23 -9.35 51.17
N PHE A 19 13.41 -10.64 51.44
CA PHE A 19 13.70 -11.23 52.77
C PHE A 19 12.60 -11.76 53.71
N ASP A 20 11.39 -12.08 53.25
CA ASP A 20 10.60 -13.15 53.90
C ASP A 20 9.93 -14.07 52.87
N GLN A 21 9.86 -15.36 53.18
CA GLN A 21 9.40 -16.41 52.27
C GLN A 21 7.89 -16.66 52.34
N VAL A 22 7.08 -15.69 52.75
CA VAL A 22 5.61 -15.83 52.75
C VAL A 22 5.03 -14.99 51.63
N SER A 23 5.51 -15.23 50.41
CA SER A 23 5.13 -14.55 49.17
C SER A 23 3.66 -14.81 48.83
N ASP A 24 2.77 -13.97 49.37
CA ASP A 24 1.35 -13.85 49.00
C ASP A 24 1.15 -12.87 47.83
N HIS A 25 2.24 -12.33 47.31
CA HIS A 25 2.23 -11.38 46.22
C HIS A 25 1.92 -12.10 44.91
N ASP A 26 0.66 -12.06 44.49
CA ASP A 26 0.24 -12.39 43.14
C ASP A 26 1.13 -11.61 42.15
N PRO A 27 2.01 -12.27 41.38
CA PRO A 27 2.94 -11.55 40.52
C PRO A 27 2.14 -10.85 39.43
N LEU A 28 1.98 -9.53 39.56
CA LEU A 28 1.34 -8.72 38.56
C LEU A 28 2.29 -8.58 37.36
N VAL A 29 2.18 -9.52 36.42
CA VAL A 29 2.90 -9.46 35.15
C VAL A 29 2.36 -8.30 34.31
N SER A 30 3.14 -7.22 34.22
CA SER A 30 2.84 -6.12 33.29
C SER A 30 3.17 -6.57 31.87
N ARG A 31 2.14 -6.79 31.05
CA ARG A 31 2.31 -7.06 29.62
C ARG A 31 2.51 -5.74 28.88
N PHE A 32 3.61 -5.60 28.14
CA PHE A 32 3.80 -4.52 27.18
C PHE A 32 3.45 -5.01 25.78
N THR A 33 2.45 -4.40 25.14
CA THR A 33 2.11 -4.68 23.74
C THR A 33 2.69 -3.58 22.87
N ILE A 34 3.57 -3.94 21.94
CA ILE A 34 4.01 -3.01 20.91
C ILE A 34 2.90 -2.89 19.88
N ALA A 35 2.34 -1.68 19.75
CA ALA A 35 1.34 -1.39 18.73
C ALA A 35 1.94 -1.60 17.32
N LYS A 36 1.15 -2.20 16.43
CA LYS A 36 1.54 -2.36 15.03
C LYS A 36 1.54 -1.01 14.32
N PRO A 37 2.34 -0.83 13.25
CA PRO A 37 2.15 0.28 12.34
C PRO A 37 0.73 0.24 11.74
N THR A 38 0.14 1.41 11.51
CA THR A 38 -1.10 1.51 10.72
C THR A 38 -0.80 1.96 9.31
N VAL A 39 -1.57 1.50 8.33
CA VAL A 39 -1.38 1.79 6.91
C VAL A 39 -2.67 2.27 6.24
N SER A 40 -2.51 3.11 5.22
CA SER A 40 -3.58 3.53 4.33
C SER A 40 -3.06 3.69 2.90
N ILE A 41 -3.98 3.68 1.95
CA ILE A 41 -3.73 3.90 0.52
C ILE A 41 -4.65 5.01 0.01
N ALA A 42 -4.14 5.84 -0.89
CA ALA A 42 -4.89 6.89 -1.56
C ALA A 42 -4.46 6.99 -3.03
N PRO A 43 -5.32 7.49 -3.93
CA PRO A 43 -4.91 7.81 -5.29
C PRO A 43 -3.81 8.89 -5.28
N GLY A 44 -2.84 8.72 -6.17
CA GLY A 44 -1.77 9.67 -6.46
C GLY A 44 -1.98 10.33 -7.81
N ILE A 45 -1.10 10.03 -8.77
CA ILE A 45 -1.20 10.51 -10.15
C ILE A 45 -2.35 9.77 -10.84
N THR A 46 -3.22 10.53 -11.50
CA THR A 46 -4.30 9.97 -12.33
C THR A 46 -3.72 9.56 -13.69
N PRO A 47 -3.92 8.30 -14.11
CA PRO A 47 -3.46 7.80 -15.40
C PRO A 47 -4.23 8.39 -16.59
N ASN A 48 -3.59 8.42 -17.76
CA ASN A 48 -4.19 8.88 -19.02
C ASN A 48 -3.37 8.34 -20.21
N GLU A 49 -4.06 8.02 -21.31
CA GLU A 49 -3.49 7.56 -22.57
C GLU A 49 -2.97 8.69 -23.47
N THR A 50 -3.38 9.96 -23.27
CA THR A 50 -3.00 11.15 -24.09
C THR A 50 -1.47 11.33 -24.27
N GLY A 51 -0.70 10.72 -23.39
CA GLY A 51 0.70 10.36 -23.53
C GLY A 51 0.98 9.50 -22.30
N PRO A 52 1.77 8.42 -22.34
CA PRO A 52 1.74 7.39 -21.31
C PRO A 52 2.05 7.96 -19.91
N VAL A 53 0.98 8.28 -19.16
CA VAL A 53 1.05 8.79 -17.79
C VAL A 53 0.72 7.62 -16.88
N SER A 54 1.73 7.12 -16.17
CA SER A 54 1.51 6.10 -15.15
C SER A 54 0.55 6.60 -14.06
N GLY A 55 -0.40 5.75 -13.70
CA GLY A 55 -1.19 5.95 -12.49
C GLY A 55 -0.35 5.63 -11.26
N THR A 56 -0.58 6.31 -10.13
CA THR A 56 0.08 5.94 -8.87
C THR A 56 -0.89 5.85 -7.71
N PHE A 57 -0.60 4.94 -6.78
CA PHE A 57 -1.21 4.90 -5.46
C PHE A 57 -0.16 5.23 -4.41
N ASN A 58 -0.48 6.17 -3.52
CA ASN A 58 0.37 6.56 -2.42
C ASN A 58 -0.09 5.87 -1.15
N LEU A 59 0.82 5.12 -0.55
CA LEU A 59 0.60 4.51 0.75
C LEU A 59 1.29 5.33 1.83
N THR A 60 0.61 5.46 2.97
CA THR A 60 1.13 6.12 4.16
C THR A 60 1.10 5.17 5.34
N ARG A 61 2.11 5.24 6.21
CA ARG A 61 2.13 4.50 7.47
C ARG A 61 2.42 5.40 8.66
N THR A 62 1.84 5.05 9.82
CA THR A 62 2.14 5.68 11.11
C THR A 62 2.56 4.64 12.15
N GLY A 63 3.06 5.08 13.31
CA GLY A 63 3.57 4.22 14.37
C GLY A 63 5.10 4.04 14.27
N ASN A 64 5.59 2.83 14.50
CA ASN A 64 7.04 2.57 14.49
C ASN A 64 7.60 2.53 13.05
N LEU A 65 8.43 3.52 12.71
CA LEU A 65 9.05 3.63 11.39
C LEU A 65 10.44 3.00 11.29
N THR A 66 11.04 2.56 12.40
CA THR A 66 12.46 2.18 12.48
C THR A 66 12.84 1.00 11.59
N LYS A 67 11.87 0.14 11.26
CA LYS A 67 12.03 -1.00 10.36
C LYS A 67 11.27 -0.76 9.06
N SER A 68 11.71 -1.43 8.00
CA SER A 68 10.93 -1.53 6.78
C SER A 68 9.61 -2.28 7.04
N LEU A 69 8.61 -2.01 6.21
CA LEU A 69 7.31 -2.68 6.26
C LEU A 69 6.87 -3.02 4.85
N THR A 70 6.60 -4.29 4.59
CA THR A 70 6.00 -4.75 3.33
C THR A 70 4.50 -4.85 3.50
N VAL A 71 3.77 -4.22 2.59
CA VAL A 71 2.31 -4.18 2.53
C VAL A 71 1.86 -4.88 1.25
N ASN A 72 0.89 -5.77 1.39
CA ASN A 72 0.31 -6.51 0.28
C ASN A 72 -0.94 -5.78 -0.22
N TYR A 73 -1.20 -5.83 -1.53
CA TYR A 73 -2.39 -5.24 -2.14
C TYR A 73 -2.91 -6.08 -3.31
N THR A 74 -4.18 -5.87 -3.65
CA THR A 74 -4.83 -6.41 -4.86
C THR A 74 -5.28 -5.26 -5.76
N LEU A 75 -5.36 -5.53 -7.06
CA LEU A 75 -5.93 -4.65 -8.07
C LEU A 75 -7.22 -5.25 -8.62
N ALA A 76 -8.22 -4.40 -8.82
CA ALA A 76 -9.51 -4.72 -9.44
C ALA A 76 -9.99 -3.48 -10.21
N GLY A 77 -11.21 -3.51 -10.73
CA GLY A 77 -11.81 -2.40 -11.47
C GLY A 77 -12.33 -2.87 -12.82
N THR A 78 -12.51 -1.92 -13.74
CA THR A 78 -12.91 -2.22 -15.12
C THR A 78 -11.71 -2.34 -16.06
N ALA A 79 -10.60 -1.66 -15.74
CA ALA A 79 -9.38 -1.75 -16.51
C ALA A 79 -8.76 -3.15 -16.37
N THR A 80 -8.36 -3.71 -17.50
CA THR A 80 -7.79 -5.04 -17.69
C THR A 80 -6.27 -5.00 -17.60
N VAL A 81 -5.72 -5.80 -16.69
CA VAL A 81 -4.27 -5.97 -16.51
C VAL A 81 -3.64 -6.54 -17.79
N ASN A 82 -2.53 -5.92 -18.23
CA ASN A 82 -1.80 -6.18 -19.47
C ASN A 82 -2.54 -5.84 -20.77
N THR A 83 -3.71 -5.21 -20.68
CA THR A 83 -4.35 -4.50 -21.79
C THR A 83 -4.18 -3.00 -21.53
N ASP A 84 -4.84 -2.46 -20.52
CA ASP A 84 -4.92 -1.01 -20.26
C ASP A 84 -3.78 -0.50 -19.35
N TYR A 85 -3.20 -1.40 -18.55
CA TYR A 85 -2.00 -1.10 -17.75
C TYR A 85 -1.16 -2.34 -17.46
N THR A 86 0.14 -2.17 -17.23
CA THR A 86 1.10 -3.26 -16.97
C THR A 86 1.30 -3.48 -15.47
N ASP A 87 0.81 -4.59 -14.91
CA ASP A 87 1.13 -5.04 -13.55
C ASP A 87 0.76 -6.54 -13.38
N SER A 88 0.76 -7.03 -12.13
CA SER A 88 0.06 -8.22 -11.67
C SER A 88 -1.24 -7.81 -10.97
N SER A 89 -2.25 -8.69 -10.96
CA SER A 89 -3.53 -8.44 -10.24
C SER A 89 -3.38 -8.31 -8.71
N SER A 90 -2.20 -8.60 -8.19
CA SER A 90 -1.82 -8.43 -6.79
C SER A 90 -0.33 -8.16 -6.70
N GLY A 91 0.08 -7.40 -5.70
CA GLY A 91 1.47 -7.02 -5.52
C GLY A 91 1.83 -6.72 -4.09
N THR A 92 3.07 -6.27 -3.92
CA THR A 92 3.58 -5.79 -2.63
C THR A 92 4.25 -4.45 -2.83
N VAL A 93 4.21 -3.63 -1.78
CA VAL A 93 4.92 -2.35 -1.72
C VAL A 93 5.64 -2.27 -0.39
N THR A 94 6.90 -1.80 -0.42
CA THR A 94 7.75 -1.76 0.77
C THR A 94 8.01 -0.32 1.18
N PHE A 95 7.63 0.00 2.41
CA PHE A 95 8.14 1.17 3.11
C PHE A 95 9.58 0.89 3.52
N ALA A 96 10.51 1.74 3.08
CA ALA A 96 11.88 1.70 3.59
C ALA A 96 11.90 2.02 5.10
N ALA A 97 12.95 1.55 5.78
CA ALA A 97 13.20 1.96 7.17
C ALA A 97 13.25 3.49 7.27
N ASN A 98 12.61 4.04 8.28
CA ASN A 98 12.42 5.47 8.53
C ASN A 98 11.60 6.23 7.47
N SER A 99 10.99 5.57 6.49
CA SER A 99 10.04 6.20 5.56
C SER A 99 8.60 6.02 6.04
N ALA A 100 7.80 7.09 6.00
CA ALA A 100 6.37 7.05 6.25
C ALA A 100 5.53 6.83 4.98
N THR A 101 6.17 6.84 3.79
CA THR A 101 5.49 6.75 2.49
C THR A 101 6.08 5.67 1.61
N ALA A 102 5.25 5.10 0.74
CA ALA A 102 5.65 4.23 -0.35
C ALA A 102 4.65 4.39 -1.51
N THR A 103 5.07 4.06 -2.74
CA THR A 103 4.28 4.31 -3.95
C THR A 103 4.18 3.04 -4.77
N VAL A 104 2.98 2.74 -5.25
CA VAL A 104 2.71 1.79 -6.34
C VAL A 104 2.56 2.59 -7.62
N THR A 105 3.27 2.19 -8.67
CA THR A 105 3.23 2.84 -9.99
C THR A 105 2.71 1.85 -11.01
N LEU A 106 1.67 2.25 -11.75
CA LEU A 106 0.98 1.46 -12.76
C LEU A 106 1.22 2.11 -14.13
N PRO A 107 2.16 1.60 -14.95
CA PRO A 107 2.34 2.03 -16.32
C PRO A 107 1.07 1.75 -17.14
N VAL A 108 0.52 2.79 -17.75
CA VAL A 108 -0.65 2.69 -18.65
C VAL A 108 -0.18 2.35 -20.06
N THR A 109 -0.96 1.53 -20.75
CA THR A 109 -0.78 1.23 -22.16
C THR A 109 -1.59 2.27 -22.95
N ASP A 110 -0.93 2.97 -23.88
CA ASP A 110 -1.60 3.84 -24.86
C ASP A 110 -1.75 3.02 -26.14
N ASP A 111 -2.96 2.95 -26.70
CA ASP A 111 -3.22 2.22 -27.93
C ASP A 111 -3.96 3.03 -29.02
N SER A 112 -4.90 2.43 -29.75
CA SER A 112 -5.66 3.12 -30.82
C SER A 112 -7.12 2.62 -30.87
N ALA A 113 -7.52 1.81 -29.89
CA ALA A 113 -8.89 1.40 -29.70
C ALA A 113 -9.68 2.55 -29.11
N ILE A 114 -10.99 2.56 -29.32
CA ILE A 114 -11.86 3.58 -28.73
C ILE A 114 -12.58 2.91 -27.58
N ASP A 115 -12.15 3.22 -26.37
CA ASP A 115 -12.67 2.61 -25.16
C ASP A 115 -13.35 3.65 -24.24
N PRO A 116 -14.27 3.23 -23.37
CA PRO A 116 -14.77 4.10 -22.32
C PRO A 116 -13.69 4.31 -21.26
N ASN A 117 -13.73 5.42 -20.51
CA ASN A 117 -12.87 5.58 -19.34
C ASN A 117 -13.02 4.42 -18.35
N GLU A 118 -11.89 3.87 -17.92
CA GLU A 118 -11.85 2.67 -17.09
C GLU A 118 -11.28 2.95 -15.70
N THR A 119 -11.48 2.02 -14.76
CA THR A 119 -11.08 2.21 -13.36
C THR A 119 -10.08 1.17 -12.91
N ILE A 120 -9.14 1.60 -12.06
CA ILE A 120 -8.26 0.73 -11.27
C ILE A 120 -8.57 0.98 -9.79
N ILE A 121 -8.86 -0.08 -9.05
CA ILE A 121 -9.13 -0.07 -7.62
C ILE A 121 -8.03 -0.87 -6.93
N ALA A 122 -7.21 -0.20 -6.11
CA ALA A 122 -6.21 -0.85 -5.28
C ALA A 122 -6.75 -1.04 -3.86
N ALA A 123 -6.61 -2.25 -3.30
CA ALA A 123 -7.03 -2.57 -1.94
C ALA A 123 -5.87 -3.19 -1.14
N ILE A 124 -5.56 -2.64 0.03
CA ILE A 124 -4.60 -3.23 0.97
C ILE A 124 -5.19 -4.52 1.53
N THR A 125 -4.42 -5.61 1.52
CA THR A 125 -4.84 -6.87 2.13
C THR A 125 -4.40 -6.96 3.60
N PRO A 126 -5.23 -7.53 4.51
CA PRO A 126 -4.87 -7.67 5.93
C PRO A 126 -3.60 -8.49 6.18
N SER A 127 -2.88 -8.16 7.25
CA SER A 127 -1.67 -8.86 7.68
C SER A 127 -1.51 -8.82 9.20
N ALA A 128 -0.74 -9.75 9.75
CA ALA A 128 -0.35 -9.71 11.16
C ALA A 128 0.61 -8.54 11.49
N ASN A 129 1.28 -7.97 10.48
CA ASN A 129 2.35 -7.00 10.65
C ASN A 129 1.90 -5.53 10.71
N TYR A 130 0.66 -5.24 10.31
CA TYR A 130 0.10 -3.88 10.28
C TYR A 130 -1.41 -3.92 10.46
N ASP A 131 -1.99 -2.80 10.87
CA ASP A 131 -3.43 -2.59 10.87
C ASP A 131 -3.82 -1.58 9.77
N ILE A 132 -4.97 -1.76 9.14
CA ILE A 132 -5.45 -0.88 8.06
C ILE A 132 -6.32 0.22 8.70
N ILE A 133 -6.06 1.48 8.37
CA ILE A 133 -6.91 2.59 8.82
C ILE A 133 -8.33 2.39 8.27
N THR A 134 -9.32 2.41 9.15
CA THR A 134 -10.73 2.20 8.80
C THR A 134 -11.16 3.21 7.73
N GLY A 135 -11.69 2.72 6.62
CA GLY A 135 -12.12 3.56 5.48
C GLY A 135 -11.00 4.04 4.56
N SER A 136 -9.74 3.65 4.80
CA SER A 136 -8.58 4.07 3.99
C SER A 136 -7.77 2.89 3.45
N GLY A 137 -8.39 1.71 3.37
CA GLY A 137 -7.80 0.50 2.81
C GLY A 137 -7.91 0.38 1.29
N THR A 138 -8.59 1.32 0.63
CA THR A 138 -8.87 1.28 -0.81
C THR A 138 -8.64 2.63 -1.47
N GLY A 139 -8.08 2.64 -2.68
CA GLY A 139 -7.99 3.81 -3.55
C GLY A 139 -8.51 3.49 -4.95
N GLN A 140 -8.99 4.50 -5.67
CA GLN A 140 -9.46 4.35 -7.06
C GLN A 140 -8.80 5.38 -7.97
N LEU A 141 -8.37 4.94 -9.14
CA LEU A 141 -7.92 5.75 -10.27
C LEU A 141 -8.86 5.52 -11.46
N THR A 142 -8.92 6.49 -12.36
CA THR A 142 -9.60 6.38 -13.65
C THR A 142 -8.58 6.60 -14.75
N ILE A 143 -8.47 5.67 -15.69
CA ILE A 143 -7.72 5.82 -16.94
C ILE A 143 -8.65 6.57 -17.91
N ALA A 144 -8.19 7.71 -18.41
CA ALA A 144 -8.89 8.43 -19.45
C ALA A 144 -8.40 7.98 -20.83
N ASP A 145 -9.35 7.60 -21.68
CA ASP A 145 -9.13 7.25 -23.09
C ASP A 145 -8.84 8.52 -23.90
N ASN A 146 -7.88 8.44 -24.83
CA ASN A 146 -7.45 9.57 -25.66
C ASN A 146 -7.91 9.46 -27.12
N ASP A 147 -8.62 8.39 -27.46
CA ASP A 147 -8.94 7.98 -28.80
C ASP A 147 -10.38 8.39 -29.18
N SER A 148 -10.58 8.59 -30.47
CA SER A 148 -11.90 9.00 -30.97
C SER A 148 -12.12 8.53 -32.39
N ALA A 149 -13.38 8.35 -32.77
CA ALA A 149 -13.74 7.94 -34.11
C ALA A 149 -13.20 8.96 -35.12
N GLY A 150 -12.20 8.53 -35.91
CA GLY A 150 -11.62 9.35 -36.96
C GLY A 150 -12.70 9.78 -37.95
N VAL A 151 -12.97 11.08 -38.03
CA VAL A 151 -13.89 11.62 -39.03
C VAL A 151 -13.17 11.60 -40.38
N THR A 152 -13.50 10.62 -41.23
CA THR A 152 -13.05 10.62 -42.63
C THR A 152 -13.90 11.61 -43.42
N VAL A 153 -13.37 12.80 -43.70
CA VAL A 153 -14.00 13.73 -44.63
C VAL A 153 -13.66 13.29 -46.06
N LEU A 154 -14.61 12.63 -46.73
CA LEU A 154 -14.55 12.41 -48.17
C LEU A 154 -14.77 13.74 -48.89
N ILE A 155 -13.69 14.41 -49.29
CA ILE A 155 -13.81 15.55 -50.19
C ILE A 155 -13.95 15.00 -51.61
N THR A 156 -15.18 14.96 -52.13
CA THR A 156 -15.40 14.71 -53.55
C THR A 156 -14.93 15.93 -54.33
N MET A 157 -13.83 15.80 -55.07
CA MET A 157 -13.45 16.78 -56.07
C MET A 157 -14.43 16.67 -57.24
N ALA A 158 -15.10 17.78 -57.57
CA ALA A 158 -15.98 17.91 -58.73
C ALA A 158 -15.22 18.35 -59.98
#